data_AF-A0A2V8GIK5-F1
#
_entry.id   AF-A0A2V8GIK5-F1
#
_cell.length_a   1.000
_cell.length_b   1.000
_cell.length_c   1.000
_cell.angle_alpha   90.00
_cell.angle_beta   90.00
_cell.angle_gamma   90.00
#
_symmetry.space_group_name_H-M   'P 1'
#
loop_
_entity.id
_entity.type
_entity.pdbx_description
1 polymer ?
#
loop_
_entity_poly.entity_id
_entity_poly.type
_entity_poly.pdbx_seq_one_letter_code
_entity_poly.pdbx_strand_id
1 'polypeptide(L)' 'MRVTRRQDARPAYSRDGTVYAFTRATLEKFGGIYGDDCRPLLIDSRESLSIDTQDDWDEAERVLAAR' A
#
# COMPACT_ATOMS: atom_id res chain seq x y z
N MET A 1 -17.92 9.11 20.24
CA MET A 1 -18.19 9.70 18.90
C MET A 1 -18.57 8.55 17.97
N ARG A 2 -19.81 8.53 17.46
CA ARG A 2 -20.30 7.44 16.60
C ARG A 2 -19.85 7.72 15.16
N VAL A 3 -18.99 6.87 14.60
CA VAL A 3 -18.59 6.96 13.20
C VAL A 3 -19.77 6.48 12.35
N THR A 4 -20.40 7.38 11.63
CA THR A 4 -21.57 7.08 10.77
C THR A 4 -21.25 7.20 9.29
N ARG A 5 -20.25 8.01 8.93
CA ARG A 5 -19.80 8.23 7.55
C ARG A 5 -18.30 8.03 7.46
N ARG A 6 -17.79 7.71 6.26
CA ARG A 6 -16.34 7.47 6.04
C ARG A 6 -15.48 8.67 6.44
N GLN A 7 -15.95 9.90 6.23
CA GLN A 7 -15.24 11.13 6.63
C GLN A 7 -15.20 11.38 8.15
N ASP A 8 -16.07 10.72 8.92
CA ASP A 8 -16.06 10.81 10.38
C ASP A 8 -14.99 9.89 10.99
N ALA A 9 -14.45 8.97 10.18
CA ALA A 9 -13.41 8.04 10.58
C ALA A 9 -12.03 8.69 10.48
N ARG A 10 -11.09 8.22 11.31
CA ARG A 10 -9.68 8.54 11.12
C ARG A 10 -9.18 7.87 9.82
N PRO A 11 -8.26 8.50 9.07
CA PRO A 11 -7.61 7.86 7.95
C PRO A 11 -7.02 6.51 8.35
N ALA A 12 -7.24 5.51 7.53
CA ALA A 12 -6.70 4.18 7.66
C ALA A 12 -5.97 3.82 6.37
N TYR A 13 -4.90 3.06 6.49
CA TYR A 13 -4.01 2.72 5.38
C TYR A 13 -3.78 1.22 5.36
N SER A 14 -3.70 0.67 4.15
CA SER A 14 -3.25 -0.69 3.88
C SER A 14 -1.90 -0.64 3.18
N ARG A 15 -1.12 -1.71 3.32
CA ARG A 15 0.08 -1.93 2.52
C ARG A 15 -0.36 -2.47 1.16
N ASP A 16 0.04 -1.83 0.08
CA ASP A 16 -0.30 -2.25 -1.29
C ASP A 16 0.69 -3.24 -1.90
N GLY A 17 1.90 -3.34 -1.32
CA GLY A 17 2.93 -4.23 -1.81
C GLY A 17 3.81 -3.63 -2.91
N THR A 18 3.63 -2.36 -3.30
CA THR A 18 4.39 -1.73 -4.38
C THR A 18 5.88 -1.63 -4.06
N VAL A 19 6.25 -1.16 -2.86
CA VAL A 19 7.66 -1.05 -2.48
C VAL A 19 7.85 -1.19 -0.97
N TYR A 20 8.92 -1.87 -0.60
CA TYR A 20 9.44 -1.92 0.77
C TYR A 20 10.93 -1.57 0.73
N ALA A 21 11.31 -0.48 1.39
CA ALA A 21 12.70 -0.07 1.53
C ALA A 21 13.12 -0.20 2.99
N PHE A 22 14.14 -1.01 3.25
CA PHE A 22 14.68 -1.25 4.59
C PHE A 22 16.19 -1.48 4.49
N THR A 23 16.89 -1.28 5.60
CA THR A 23 18.34 -1.53 5.65
C THR A 23 18.61 -3.00 5.99
N ARG A 24 19.78 -3.50 5.59
CA ARG A 24 20.26 -4.81 6.04
C ARG A 24 20.27 -4.92 7.57
N ALA A 25 20.69 -3.86 8.26
CA ALA A 25 20.72 -3.83 9.72
C ALA A 25 19.32 -4.03 10.34
N THR A 26 18.26 -3.54 9.68
CA THR A 26 16.87 -3.78 10.11
C THR A 26 16.56 -5.28 10.10
N LEU A 27 16.90 -5.97 9.01
CA LEU A 27 16.65 -7.40 8.87
C LEU A 27 17.43 -8.22 9.90
N GLU A 28 18.72 -7.91 10.09
CA GLU A 28 19.58 -8.62 11.03
C GLU A 28 19.17 -8.41 12.49
N LYS A 29 18.75 -7.18 12.85
CA LYS A 29 18.38 -6.83 14.23
C LYS A 29 16.97 -7.29 14.60
N PHE A 30 15.99 -7.15 13.71
CA PHE A 30 14.57 -7.35 14.02
C PHE A 30 13.98 -8.63 13.40
N GLY A 31 14.72 -9.34 12.54
CA GLY A 31 14.25 -10.56 11.89
C GLY A 31 13.19 -10.33 10.81
N GLY A 32 13.02 -9.09 10.34
CA GLY A 32 12.04 -8.73 9.32
C GLY A 32 12.28 -7.34 8.72
N ILE A 33 11.37 -6.93 7.85
CA ILE A 33 11.45 -5.64 7.13
C ILE A 33 10.94 -4.44 7.96
N TYR A 34 10.45 -4.69 9.17
CA TYR A 34 9.88 -3.68 10.06
C TYR A 34 10.84 -3.42 11.22
N GLY A 35 11.36 -2.19 11.28
CA GLY A 35 12.23 -1.72 12.35
C GLY A 35 11.48 -0.92 13.43
N ASP A 36 12.24 -0.16 14.21
CA ASP A 36 11.74 0.76 15.23
C ASP A 36 11.13 2.04 14.65
N ASP A 37 11.71 2.58 13.57
CA ASP A 37 11.09 3.65 12.77
C ASP A 37 10.59 3.10 11.42
N CYS A 38 9.28 3.20 11.20
CA CYS A 38 8.62 2.79 9.97
C CYS A 38 7.78 3.97 9.45
N ARG A 39 8.04 4.41 8.22
CA ARG A 39 7.31 5.49 7.57
C ARG A 39 6.63 4.96 6.30
N PRO A 40 5.33 5.19 6.10
CA PRO A 40 4.66 4.82 4.86
C PRO A 40 5.03 5.80 3.74
N LEU A 41 5.17 5.28 2.53
CA LEU A 41 5.02 6.06 1.31
C LEU A 41 3.52 6.08 0.98
N LEU A 42 2.89 7.25 0.99
CA LEU A 42 1.49 7.38 0.61
C LEU A 42 1.39 7.42 -0.91
N ILE A 43 0.70 6.43 -1.47
CA ILE A 43 0.43 6.32 -2.91
C ILE A 43 -1.06 6.65 -3.13
N ASP A 44 -1.36 7.35 -4.22
CA ASP A 44 -2.75 7.60 -4.61
C ASP A 44 -3.44 6.26 -4.90
N SER A 45 -4.64 6.04 -4.37
CA SER A 45 -5.36 4.77 -4.56
C SER A 45 -5.59 4.43 -6.04
N ARG A 46 -5.54 5.41 -6.96
CA ARG A 46 -5.67 5.20 -8.41
C ARG A 46 -4.39 4.68 -9.06
N GLU A 47 -3.27 4.77 -8.36
CA GLU A 47 -1.96 4.26 -8.79
C GLU A 47 -1.60 2.93 -8.12
N SER A 48 -2.47 2.44 -7.24
CA SER A 48 -2.28 1.21 -6.48
C SER A 48 -3.23 0.13 -7.00
N LEU A 49 -2.67 -0.90 -7.66
CA LEU A 49 -3.40 -2.07 -8.16
C LEU A 49 -2.49 -3.29 -8.06
N SER A 50 -2.85 -4.23 -7.17
CA SER A 50 -2.21 -5.55 -7.10
C SER A 50 -2.75 -6.44 -8.22
N ILE A 51 -1.89 -7.25 -8.82
CA ILE A 51 -2.25 -8.16 -9.91
C ILE A 51 -2.15 -9.59 -9.40
N ASP A 52 -3.26 -10.12 -8.90
CA ASP A 52 -3.35 -11.48 -8.37
C ASP A 52 -4.30 -12.36 -9.21
N THR A 53 -5.17 -11.73 -10.00
CA THR A 53 -6.20 -12.37 -10.83
C THR A 53 -6.18 -11.85 -12.27
N GLN A 54 -6.93 -12.53 -13.16
CA GLN A 54 -7.10 -12.06 -14.54
C GLN A 54 -7.85 -10.72 -14.61
N ASP A 55 -8.84 -10.51 -13.74
CA ASP A 55 -9.60 -9.25 -13.70
C ASP A 55 -8.69 -8.06 -13.34
N ASP A 56 -7.70 -8.27 -12.45
CA ASP A 56 -6.72 -7.25 -12.10
C ASP A 56 -5.82 -6.89 -13.29
N TRP A 57 -5.44 -7.89 -14.09
CA TRP A 57 -4.66 -7.67 -15.31
C TRP A 57 -5.42 -6.80 -16.31
N ASP A 58 -6.68 -7.14 -16.57
CA ASP A 58 -7.52 -6.42 -17.53
C ASP A 58 -7.79 -4.98 -17.06
N GLU A 59 -7.94 -4.74 -15.75
CA GLU A 59 -8.00 -3.39 -15.18
C GLU A 59 -6.67 -2.64 -15.35
N ALA A 60 -5.53 -3.28 -15.09
CA ALA A 60 -4.22 -2.65 -15.24
C ALA A 60 -3.98 -2.17 -16.68
N GLU A 61 -4.33 -3.00 -17.67
CA GLU A 61 -4.25 -2.61 -19.09
C GLU A 61 -5.17 -1.43 -19.41
N ARG A 62 -6.41 -1.43 -18.90
CA ARG A 62 -7.35 -0.31 -19.09
C ARG A 62 -6.83 0.99 -18.48
N VAL A 63 -6.31 0.94 -17.25
CA VAL A 63 -5.73 2.12 -16.58
C VAL A 63 -4.51 2.63 -17.35
N LEU A 64 -3.65 1.75 -17.83
CA LEU A 64 -2.46 2.13 -18.58
C LEU A 64 -2.80 2.77 -19.93
N ALA A 65 -3.80 2.23 -20.64
CA ALA A 65 -4.26 2.77 -21.93
C ALA A 65 -4.98 4.13 -21.82
N ALA A 66 -5.51 4.47 -20.64
CA ALA A 66 -6.20 5.73 -20.37
C ALA A 66 -5.28 6.88 -19.92
N ARG A 67 -3.97 6.63 -19.81
CA ARG A 67 -2.95 7.63 -19.46
C ARG A 67 -2.40 8.32 -20.69
#